data_AF-N9SV35-F1
#
_entry.id   AF-N9SV35-F1
#
_cell.length_a   1.000
_cell.length_b   1.000
_cell.length_c   1.000
_cell.angle_alpha   90.00
_cell.angle_beta   90.00
_cell.angle_gamma   90.00
#
_symmetry.space_group_name_H-M   'P 1'
#
loop_
_entity.id
_entity.type
_entity.pdbx_description
1 polymer ?
#
loop_
_entity_poly.entity_id
_entity_poly.type
_entity_poly.pdbx_seq_one_letter_code
_entity_poly.pdbx_strand_id
1 'polypeptide(L)'
;MVLNDVLDPQYLHSVIVFTPRSEFKTEMPENVFRGKAWLKYVKSFNEEVISPMKQKRIRYRIEKEVLEQSWKIDRQHVEYLKQKKLEKEKLS
;
A
#
# COMPACT_ATOMS: atom_id res chain seq x y z
N MET A 1 -1.51 7.62 -14.68
CA MET A 1 -1.77 6.58 -13.67
C MET A 1 -2.41 5.38 -14.38
N VAL A 2 -2.11 4.17 -13.92
CA VAL A 2 -2.59 2.86 -14.41
C VAL A 2 -4.11 2.77 -14.65
N LEU A 3 -4.87 3.61 -13.94
CA LEU A 3 -6.33 3.54 -13.88
C LEU A 3 -7.05 4.75 -14.50
N ASN A 4 -6.34 5.67 -15.17
CA ASN A 4 -6.90 6.94 -15.65
C ASN A 4 -8.11 6.82 -16.60
N ASP A 5 -8.23 5.72 -17.34
CA ASP A 5 -9.32 5.44 -18.30
C ASP A 5 -10.50 4.67 -17.68
N VAL A 6 -10.36 4.21 -16.42
CA VAL A 6 -11.37 3.39 -15.73
C VAL A 6 -11.84 3.99 -14.40
N LEU A 7 -11.11 4.97 -13.87
CA LEU A 7 -11.40 5.62 -12.59
C LEU A 7 -11.22 7.15 -12.71
N ASP A 8 -12.27 7.88 -12.33
CA ASP A 8 -12.20 9.33 -12.17
C ASP A 8 -11.49 9.69 -10.85
N PRO A 9 -10.51 10.62 -10.84
CA PRO A 9 -9.84 11.07 -9.63
C PRO A 9 -10.78 11.51 -8.50
N GLN A 10 -11.99 12.00 -8.81
CA GLN A 10 -12.95 12.42 -7.78
C GLN A 10 -13.40 11.27 -6.87
N TYR A 11 -13.29 10.02 -7.33
CA TYR A 11 -13.64 8.82 -6.56
C TYR A 11 -12.43 8.21 -5.82
N LEU A 12 -11.28 8.89 -5.85
CA LEU A 12 -10.06 8.42 -5.20
C LEU A 12 -9.90 9.07 -3.82
N HIS A 13 -9.95 8.26 -2.77
CA HIS A 13 -9.70 8.70 -1.41
C HIS A 13 -8.26 8.35 -1.00
N SER A 14 -7.45 9.36 -0.70
CA SER A 14 -6.09 9.14 -0.19
C SER A 14 -6.12 8.81 1.30
N VAL A 15 -5.43 7.73 1.69
CA VAL A 15 -5.34 7.26 3.07
C VAL A 15 -3.87 7.00 3.42
N ILE A 16 -3.43 7.50 4.57
CA ILE A 16 -2.08 7.27 5.08
C ILE A 16 -2.19 6.44 6.37
N VAL A 17 -1.53 5.28 6.42
CA VAL A 17 -1.53 4.41 7.60
C VAL A 17 -0.12 4.24 8.12
N PHE A 18 0.09 4.67 9.36
CA PHE A 18 1.36 4.53 10.05
C PHE A 18 1.42 3.26 10.89
N THR A 19 2.64 2.73 11.00
CA THR A 19 2.93 1.59 11.87
C THR A 19 2.77 1.98 13.35
N PRO A 20 2.51 1.02 14.26
CA PRO A 20 2.23 1.32 15.67
C PRO A 20 3.34 2.04 16.44
N ARG A 21 4.60 2.00 15.95
CA ARG A 21 5.77 2.60 16.63
C ARG A 21 6.02 4.06 16.23
N SER A 22 5.13 4.67 15.45
CA SER A 22 5.25 6.05 15.00
C SER A 22 4.67 7.01 16.05
N GLU A 23 5.46 7.99 16.48
CA GLU A 23 5.02 9.10 17.33
C GLU A 23 4.83 10.37 16.50
N PHE A 24 3.76 11.12 16.76
CA PHE A 24 3.36 12.26 15.94
C PHE A 24 3.37 13.51 16.80
N LYS A 25 4.00 14.55 16.27
CA LYS A 25 4.15 15.85 16.94
C LYS A 25 2.95 16.77 16.71
N THR A 26 2.02 16.37 15.86
CA THR A 26 0.84 17.14 15.45
C THR A 26 -0.42 16.29 15.57
N GLU A 27 -1.57 16.95 15.65
CA GLU A 27 -2.86 16.28 15.49
C GLU A 27 -2.92 15.57 14.12
N MET A 28 -3.49 14.37 14.10
CA MET A 28 -3.58 13.58 12.88
C MET A 28 -4.77 14.09 12.04
N PRO A 29 -4.54 14.43 10.76
CA PRO A 29 -5.63 14.73 9.83
C PRO A 29 -6.58 13.53 9.69
N GLU A 30 -7.81 13.77 9.26
CA GLU A 30 -8.86 12.75 9.19
C GLU A 30 -8.51 11.55 8.29
N ASN A 31 -7.62 11.73 7.32
CA ASN A 31 -7.17 10.68 6.41
C ASN A 31 -5.85 9.99 6.85
N VAL A 32 -5.37 10.26 8.06
CA VAL A 32 -4.15 9.69 8.64
C VAL A 32 -4.50 8.79 9.83
N PHE A 33 -4.08 7.53 9.77
CA PHE A 33 -4.46 6.51 10.74
C PHE A 33 -3.26 5.77 11.32
N ARG A 34 -3.47 5.18 12.50
CA ARG A 34 -2.55 4.18 13.09
C ARG A 34 -3.22 2.82 13.17
N GLY A 35 -2.45 1.77 12.90
CA GLY A 35 -2.93 0.39 13.03
C GLY A 35 -4.17 0.11 12.17
N LYS A 36 -5.25 -0.40 12.76
CA LYS A 36 -6.47 -0.81 12.05
C LYS A 36 -7.56 0.28 11.98
N ALA A 37 -7.31 1.49 12.49
CA ALA A 37 -8.33 2.54 12.56
C ALA A 37 -8.90 2.96 11.19
N TRP A 38 -8.08 2.86 10.13
CA TRP A 38 -8.47 3.17 8.75
C TRP A 38 -9.64 2.31 8.22
N LEU A 39 -9.86 1.11 8.78
CA LEU A 39 -10.95 0.23 8.35
C LEU A 39 -12.32 0.89 8.52
N LYS A 40 -12.51 1.66 9.60
CA LYS A 40 -13.77 2.37 9.84
C LYS A 40 -13.98 3.50 8.84
N TYR A 41 -12.91 4.22 8.49
CA TYR A 41 -12.93 5.29 7.49
C TYR A 41 -13.26 4.76 6.09
N VAL A 42 -12.60 3.69 5.64
CA VAL A 42 -12.90 3.14 4.31
C VAL A 42 -14.34 2.61 4.23
N LYS A 43 -14.87 2.05 5.33
CA LYS A 43 -16.26 1.56 5.38
C LYS A 43 -17.32 2.66 5.49
N SER A 44 -16.96 3.91 5.81
CA SER A 44 -17.94 5.00 5.82
C SER A 44 -18.34 5.45 4.41
N PHE A 45 -17.54 5.14 3.39
CA PHE A 45 -17.91 5.34 2.00
C PHE A 45 -18.83 4.19 1.55
N ASN A 46 -20.12 4.49 1.38
CA ASN A 46 -21.15 3.51 1.01
C ASN A 46 -21.89 3.87 -0.29
N GLU A 47 -21.51 4.96 -0.94
CA GLU A 47 -22.09 5.40 -2.20
C GLU A 47 -21.58 4.51 -3.35
N GLU A 48 -22.50 3.95 -4.14
CA GLU A 48 -22.15 3.14 -5.29
C GLU A 48 -21.80 4.03 -6.50
N VAL A 49 -20.55 4.49 -6.53
CA VAL A 49 -20.02 5.35 -7.61
C VAL A 49 -19.33 4.57 -8.73
N ILE A 50 -19.00 3.29 -8.52
CA ILE A 50 -18.31 2.42 -9.48
C ILE A 50 -19.12 1.14 -9.68
N SER A 51 -19.58 0.91 -10.92
CA SER A 51 -20.36 -0.28 -11.24
C SER A 51 -19.57 -1.59 -11.04
N PRO A 52 -20.25 -2.72 -10.77
CA PRO A 52 -19.58 -4.02 -10.55
C PRO A 52 -18.66 -4.45 -11.71
N MET A 53 -19.02 -4.12 -12.95
CA MET A 53 -18.19 -4.41 -14.12
C MET A 53 -16.90 -3.57 -14.12
N LYS A 54 -16.97 -2.28 -13.78
CA LYS A 54 -15.79 -1.42 -13.64
C LYS A 54 -14.90 -1.89 -12.49
N GLN A 55 -15.48 -2.30 -11.36
CA GLN A 55 -14.73 -2.86 -10.22
C GLN A 55 -13.89 -4.08 -10.62
N LYS A 56 -14.47 -5.02 -11.39
CA LYS A 56 -13.73 -6.19 -11.92
C LYS A 56 -12.55 -5.78 -12.80
N ARG A 57 -12.74 -4.80 -13.68
CA ARG A 57 -11.68 -4.29 -14.57
C ARG A 57 -10.56 -3.58 -13.79
N ILE A 58 -10.91 -2.78 -12.78
CA ILE A 58 -9.93 -2.13 -11.89
C ILE A 58 -9.10 -3.19 -11.16
N ARG A 59 -9.74 -4.19 -10.55
CA ARG A 59 -9.06 -5.29 -9.86
C ARG A 59 -8.07 -6.02 -10.77
N TYR A 60 -8.54 -6.45 -11.94
CA TYR A 60 -7.70 -7.16 -12.91
C TYR A 60 -6.46 -6.37 -13.29
N ARG A 61 -6.59 -5.05 -13.51
CA ARG A 61 -5.44 -4.20 -13.84
C ARG A 61 -4.48 -4.01 -12.69
N ILE A 62 -4.98 -3.78 -11.47
CA ILE A 62 -4.13 -3.72 -10.28
C ILE A 62 -3.37 -5.03 -10.13
N GLU A 63 -4.01 -6.19 -10.27
CA GLU A 63 -3.34 -7.50 -10.15
C GLU A 63 -2.31 -7.75 -11.26
N LYS A 64 -2.53 -7.21 -12.46
CA LYS A 64 -1.58 -7.32 -13.59
C LYS A 64 -0.41 -6.34 -13.51
N GLU A 65 -0.63 -5.16 -12.95
CA GLU A 65 0.37 -4.09 -12.88
C GLU A 65 1.07 -3.97 -11.54
N VAL A 66 0.46 -4.47 -10.45
CA VAL A 66 1.22 -4.85 -9.26
C VAL A 66 2.26 -5.81 -9.78
N LEU A 67 3.50 -5.30 -9.83
CA LEU A 67 4.71 -6.06 -10.10
C LEU A 67 4.47 -7.44 -9.52
N GLU A 68 4.55 -8.48 -10.37
CA GLU A 68 4.73 -9.84 -9.87
C GLU A 68 5.66 -9.70 -8.68
N GLN A 69 5.21 -10.11 -7.49
CA GLN A 69 6.09 -10.22 -6.33
C GLN A 69 7.16 -11.20 -6.76
N SER A 70 8.15 -10.67 -7.47
CA SER A 70 9.09 -11.47 -8.18
C SER A 70 9.93 -11.96 -7.04
N TRP A 71 9.77 -13.23 -6.72
CA TRP A 71 10.60 -13.99 -5.80
C TRP A 71 12.09 -13.64 -5.99
N LYS A 72 12.47 -13.17 -7.19
CA LYS A 72 13.75 -12.59 -7.55
C LYS A 72 14.14 -11.32 -6.78
N ILE A 73 13.25 -10.34 -6.62
CA ILE A 73 13.53 -9.09 -5.85
C ILE A 73 13.62 -9.42 -4.37
N ASP A 74 12.71 -10.23 -3.83
CA ASP A 74 12.77 -10.67 -2.43
C ASP A 74 14.03 -11.50 -2.15
N ARG A 75 14.42 -12.42 -3.06
CA ARG A 75 15.66 -13.19 -2.93
C ARG A 75 16.88 -12.29 -2.98
N GLN A 76 16.96 -11.35 -3.93
CA GLN A 76 18.07 -10.40 -4.03
C GLN A 76 18.16 -9.52 -2.77
N HIS A 77 17.03 -9.07 -2.24
CA HIS A 77 16.99 -8.30 -1.01
C HIS A 77 17.45 -9.12 0.20
N VAL A 78 16.97 -10.36 0.35
CA VAL A 78 17.38 -11.27 1.43
C VAL A 78 18.86 -11.63 1.32
N GLU A 79 19.37 -11.86 0.11
CA GLU A 79 20.78 -12.21 -0.13
C GLU A 79 21.71 -11.04 0.16
N TYR A 80 21.32 -9.82 -0.24
CA TYR A 80 22.01 -8.58 0.15
C TYR A 80 22.05 -8.38 1.67
N LEU A 81 20.92 -8.59 2.37
CA LEU A 81 20.86 -8.47 3.83
C LEU A 81 21.74 -9.53 4.53
N LYS A 82 21.80 -10.75 4.01
CA LYS A 82 22.68 -11.82 4.53
C LYS A 82 24.15 -11.46 4.39
N GLN A 83 24.57 -10.97 3.20
CA GLN A 83 25.95 -10.54 2.98
C GLN A 83 26.36 -9.43 3.95
N LYS A 84 25.50 -8.42 4.13
CA LYS A 84 25.74 -7.31 5.07
C LYS A 84 25.89 -7.77 6.52
N LYS A 85 25.16 -8.82 6.92
CA LYS A 85 25.25 -9.39 8.27
C LYS A 85 26.59 -10.12 8.47
N LEU A 86 26.98 -10.93 7.47
CA LEU A 86 28.26 -11.66 7.46
C LEU A 86 29.48 -10.73 7.45
N GLU A 87 29.42 -9.61 6.73
CA GLU A 87 30.49 -8.60 6.73
C GLU A 87 30.63 -7.91 8.10
N LYS A 88 29.53 -7.64 8.79
CA LYS A 88 29.55 -7.08 10.15
C LYS A 88 30.11 -8.05 11.19
N GLU A 89 29.83 -9.35 11.08
CA GLU A 89 30.33 -10.37 11.99
C GLU A 89 31.83 -10.68 11.78
N LYS A 90 32.38 -10.42 10.59
CA LYS A 90 33.82 -10.56 10.30
C LYS A 90 34.66 -9.35 10.71
N LEU A 91 34.03 -8.21 11.00
CA LEU A 91 34.68 -6.97 11.41
C LEU A 91 34.59 -6.72 12.92
N SER A 92 34.04 -7.68 13.68
CA SER A 92 33.96 -7.72 15.14
C SER A 92 34.75 -8.89 15.69
#